data_AF-A0A9E0HZE4-F1
#
_entry.id   AF-A0A9E0HZE4-F1
#
_cell.length_a   1.000
_cell.length_b   1.000
_cell.length_c   1.000
_cell.angle_alpha   90.00
_cell.angle_beta   90.00
_cell.angle_gamma   90.00
#
_symmetry.space_group_name_H-M   'P 1'
#
loop_
_entity.id
_entity.type
_entity.pdbx_description
1 polymer ?
#
loop_
_entity_poly.entity_id
_entity_poly.type
_entity_poly.pdbx_seq_one_letter_code
_entity_poly.pdbx_strand_id
1 'polypeptide(L)'
;MLHGLFIGCPITQINHHHLTKSHLSAYNLLVLPGIVGEESPYPDLIPQSKKNLLQELVEEGLVIWGECAAAYYMLSSMEYRCRNGIHKNKKGLGLVEGKAIGPAYHHKTRAHGELPATNDIVLARLQRSDGGSLVRAFDINGPALYPEGHEDTQVFLRYADIASHPVAGFTHSLGQGLLMGVSVHPEIAPATIGASPPLRLLFEKAHRHEASRLDFLASLRQIVVNHLARIPS
;
A
#
# COMPACT_ATOMS: atom_id res chain seq x y z
N MET A 1 7.75 12.25 5.76
CA MET A 1 7.88 11.52 4.48
C MET A 1 6.83 11.97 3.47
N LEU A 2 5.52 11.84 3.77
CA LEU A 2 4.43 12.36 2.90
C LEU A 2 4.53 13.88 2.62
N HIS A 3 5.08 14.67 3.56
CA HIS A 3 5.37 16.09 3.36
C HIS A 3 6.24 16.41 2.13
N GLY A 4 7.11 15.49 1.70
CA GLY A 4 7.93 15.68 0.50
C GLY A 4 7.22 15.31 -0.80
N LEU A 5 6.14 14.52 -0.72
CA LEU A 5 5.35 14.08 -1.87
C LEU A 5 4.33 15.14 -2.30
N PHE A 6 3.69 15.79 -1.33
CA PHE A 6 2.66 16.81 -1.59
C PHE A 6 3.13 18.17 -1.07
N ILE A 7 4.21 18.70 -1.66
CA ILE A 7 4.79 20.00 -1.29
C ILE A 7 3.71 21.08 -1.44
N GLY A 8 3.51 21.86 -0.38
CA GLY A 8 2.54 22.96 -0.34
C GLY A 8 1.11 22.54 0.02
N CYS A 9 0.81 21.24 0.13
CA CYS A 9 -0.48 20.76 0.58
C CYS A 9 -0.53 20.72 2.13
N PRO A 10 -1.62 21.20 2.77
CA PRO A 10 -1.80 21.01 4.21
C PRO A 10 -1.97 19.51 4.50
N ILE A 11 -1.19 19.00 5.46
CA ILE A 11 -1.27 17.61 5.92
C ILE A 11 -1.78 17.60 7.36
N THR A 12 -2.86 16.88 7.59
CA THR A 12 -3.48 16.73 8.91
C THR A 12 -3.49 15.27 9.31
N GLN A 13 -3.14 14.98 10.55
CA GLN A 13 -3.31 13.65 11.11
C GLN A 13 -4.80 13.38 11.40
N ILE A 14 -5.31 12.28 10.85
CA ILE A 14 -6.69 11.83 11.05
C ILE A 14 -6.71 10.72 12.11
N ASN A 15 -7.62 10.83 13.08
CA ASN A 15 -7.85 9.85 14.14
C ASN A 15 -9.23 9.20 13.93
N HIS A 16 -9.54 8.12 14.65
CA HIS A 16 -10.81 7.39 14.49
C HIS A 16 -12.07 8.28 14.62
N HIS A 17 -12.06 9.29 15.50
CA HIS A 17 -13.19 10.20 15.68
C HIS A 17 -13.36 11.22 14.54
N HIS A 18 -12.33 11.41 13.71
CA HIS A 18 -12.39 12.25 12.51
C HIS A 18 -13.04 11.52 11.31
N LEU A 19 -13.31 10.21 11.41
CA LEU A 19 -13.94 9.43 10.33
C LEU A 19 -15.45 9.69 10.27
N THR A 20 -15.78 10.91 9.85
CA THR A 20 -17.14 11.43 9.65
C THR A 20 -17.21 12.15 8.32
N LYS A 21 -18.40 12.20 7.70
CA LYS A 21 -18.59 12.87 6.42
C LYS A 21 -18.15 14.34 6.49
N SER A 22 -18.68 15.09 7.46
CA SER A 22 -18.39 16.52 7.64
C SER A 22 -16.90 16.85 7.75
N HIS A 23 -16.11 15.96 8.38
CA HIS A 23 -14.67 16.18 8.50
C HIS A 23 -13.91 15.73 7.25
N LEU A 24 -14.22 14.56 6.72
CA LEU A 24 -13.46 13.99 5.60
C LEU A 24 -13.76 14.68 4.26
N SER A 25 -14.93 15.28 4.08
CA SER A 25 -15.27 16.06 2.87
C SER A 25 -14.38 17.30 2.68
N ALA A 26 -13.60 17.71 3.69
CA ALA A 26 -12.65 18.82 3.57
C ALA A 26 -11.31 18.41 2.92
N TYR A 27 -11.11 17.13 2.61
CA TYR A 27 -9.86 16.59 2.07
C TYR A 27 -10.08 15.93 0.71
N ASN A 28 -9.11 16.07 -0.18
CA ASN A 28 -9.11 15.38 -1.47
C ASN A 28 -8.41 14.01 -1.42
N LEU A 29 -7.58 13.79 -0.40
CA LEU A 29 -6.76 12.58 -0.26
C LEU A 29 -6.70 12.14 1.21
N LEU A 30 -7.01 10.86 1.43
CA LEU A 30 -6.77 10.14 2.68
C LEU A 30 -5.70 9.07 2.45
N VAL A 31 -4.56 9.20 3.11
CA VAL A 31 -3.49 8.18 3.08
C VAL A 31 -3.58 7.30 4.32
N LEU A 32 -3.66 5.99 4.10
CA LEU A 32 -3.68 4.94 5.11
C LEU A 32 -2.33 4.20 5.05
N PRO A 33 -1.42 4.42 6.01
CA PRO A 33 -0.06 3.87 5.96
C PRO A 33 -0.04 2.36 6.25
N GLY A 34 1.11 1.72 6.04
CA GLY A 34 1.34 0.42 6.65
C GLY A 34 1.49 0.51 8.18
N ILE A 35 1.69 -0.64 8.82
CA ILE A 35 1.79 -0.75 10.28
C ILE A 35 3.09 -1.42 10.66
N VAL A 36 3.46 -1.28 11.94
CA VAL A 36 4.49 -2.11 12.54
C VAL A 36 3.83 -3.27 13.28
N GLY A 37 4.18 -4.50 12.89
CA GLY A 37 3.67 -5.72 13.53
C GLY A 37 2.61 -6.44 12.70
N GLU A 38 2.00 -7.47 13.30
CA GLU A 38 1.07 -8.38 12.63
C GLU A 38 -0.40 -8.10 12.97
N GLU A 39 -0.65 -7.46 14.10
CA GLU A 39 -2.00 -7.08 14.49
C GLU A 39 -2.32 -5.70 13.95
N SER A 40 -3.07 -5.72 12.85
CA SER A 40 -3.59 -4.51 12.23
C SER A 40 -4.59 -3.81 13.16
N PRO A 41 -4.40 -2.51 13.46
CA PRO A 41 -5.37 -1.71 14.18
C PRO A 41 -6.52 -1.25 13.29
N TYR A 42 -6.45 -1.48 11.96
CA TYR A 42 -7.46 -1.00 11.02
C TYR A 42 -8.88 -1.48 11.31
N PRO A 43 -9.13 -2.75 11.71
CA PRO A 43 -10.48 -3.17 12.09
C PRO A 43 -11.09 -2.38 13.26
N ASP A 44 -10.26 -1.85 14.16
CA ASP A 44 -10.71 -1.04 15.30
C ASP A 44 -10.80 0.44 14.92
N LEU A 45 -9.87 0.94 14.11
CA LEU A 45 -9.81 2.34 13.67
C LEU A 45 -10.86 2.65 12.59
N ILE A 46 -11.06 1.75 11.65
CA ILE A 46 -11.95 1.86 10.49
C ILE A 46 -12.81 0.58 10.44
N PRO A 47 -13.73 0.38 11.40
CA PRO A 47 -14.54 -0.83 11.45
C PRO A 47 -15.46 -0.95 10.22
N GLN A 48 -16.03 -2.15 10.02
CA GLN A 48 -16.98 -2.42 8.93
C GLN A 48 -18.15 -1.43 8.85
N SER A 49 -18.59 -0.88 9.98
CA SER A 49 -19.65 0.14 10.02
C SER A 49 -19.26 1.46 9.32
N LYS A 50 -17.97 1.68 9.03
CA LYS A 50 -17.45 2.83 8.27
C LYS A 50 -17.34 2.57 6.77
N LYS A 51 -17.56 1.35 6.29
CA LYS A 51 -17.46 0.98 4.86
C LYS A 51 -18.30 1.92 3.99
N ASN A 52 -19.61 2.01 4.25
CA ASN A 52 -20.53 2.79 3.42
C ASN A 52 -20.17 4.28 3.41
N LEU A 53 -19.75 4.83 4.55
CA LEU A 53 -19.30 6.22 4.64
C LEU A 53 -18.07 6.47 3.74
N LEU A 54 -17.09 5.58 3.76
CA LEU A 54 -15.90 5.73 2.93
C LEU A 54 -16.21 5.53 1.45
N GLN A 55 -17.10 4.60 1.10
CA GLN A 55 -17.57 4.43 -0.28
C GLN A 55 -18.27 5.70 -0.77
N GLU A 56 -19.23 6.25 -0.01
CA GLU A 56 -19.92 7.49 -0.34
C GLU A 56 -18.94 8.65 -0.55
N LEU A 57 -17.97 8.84 0.35
CA LEU A 57 -16.96 9.89 0.21
C LEU A 57 -16.08 9.71 -1.03
N VAL A 58 -15.73 8.47 -1.38
CA VAL A 58 -14.98 8.17 -2.61
C VAL A 58 -15.86 8.45 -3.82
N GLU A 59 -17.12 8.03 -3.82
CA GLU A 59 -18.06 8.35 -4.90
C GLU A 59 -18.18 9.88 -5.14
N GLU A 60 -18.08 10.67 -4.07
CA GLU A 60 -18.07 12.14 -4.07
C GLU A 60 -16.73 12.79 -4.44
N GLY A 61 -15.65 12.01 -4.65
CA GLY A 61 -14.36 12.52 -5.14
C GLY A 61 -13.17 12.34 -4.21
N LEU A 62 -13.34 11.73 -3.03
CA LEU A 62 -12.20 11.42 -2.14
C LEU A 62 -11.28 10.37 -2.79
N VAL A 63 -9.97 10.62 -2.73
CA VAL A 63 -8.96 9.60 -3.03
C VAL A 63 -8.53 8.90 -1.74
N ILE A 64 -8.52 7.57 -1.71
CA ILE A 64 -7.94 6.78 -0.61
C ILE A 64 -6.71 6.04 -1.13
N TRP A 65 -5.56 6.30 -0.53
CA TRP A 65 -4.30 5.60 -0.80
C TRP A 65 -3.94 4.71 0.39
N GLY A 66 -4.02 3.39 0.23
CA GLY A 66 -3.58 2.41 1.22
C GLY A 66 -2.22 1.79 0.90
N GLU A 67 -1.33 1.73 1.89
CA GLU A 67 -0.02 1.07 1.81
C GLU A 67 0.06 -0.18 2.69
N CYS A 68 0.70 -1.25 2.20
CA CYS A 68 0.97 -2.49 2.93
C CYS A 68 -0.26 -3.04 3.69
N ALA A 69 -0.31 -2.90 5.03
CA ALA A 69 -1.43 -3.35 5.85
C ALA A 69 -2.77 -2.64 5.54
N ALA A 70 -2.75 -1.39 5.07
CA ALA A 70 -3.95 -0.74 4.60
C ALA A 70 -4.40 -1.28 3.24
N ALA A 71 -3.46 -1.63 2.36
CA ALA A 71 -3.78 -2.28 1.08
C ALA A 71 -4.39 -3.68 1.29
N TYR A 72 -3.90 -4.44 2.29
CA TYR A 72 -4.58 -5.63 2.79
C TYR A 72 -6.03 -5.32 3.16
N TYR A 73 -6.22 -4.33 4.04
CA TYR A 73 -7.52 -4.03 4.61
C TYR A 73 -8.52 -3.45 3.61
N MET A 74 -8.06 -2.85 2.51
CA MET A 74 -8.93 -2.31 1.47
C MET A 74 -9.73 -3.41 0.72
N LEU A 75 -9.13 -4.60 0.53
CA LEU A 75 -9.77 -5.71 -0.18
C LEU A 75 -10.80 -6.44 0.70
N SER A 76 -11.72 -7.21 0.10
CA SER A 76 -12.79 -7.88 0.86
C SER A 76 -12.30 -9.05 1.72
N SER A 77 -11.18 -9.69 1.34
CA SER A 77 -10.57 -10.77 2.12
C SER A 77 -9.06 -10.62 2.26
N MET A 78 -8.54 -11.07 3.39
CA MET A 78 -7.11 -11.06 3.72
C MET A 78 -6.68 -12.44 4.21
N GLU A 79 -5.62 -12.97 3.61
CA GLU A 79 -4.90 -14.15 4.08
C GLU A 79 -3.47 -13.76 4.39
N TYR A 80 -2.98 -14.10 5.58
CA TYR A 80 -1.58 -13.89 5.88
C TYR A 80 -1.04 -14.93 6.85
N ARG A 81 0.28 -15.13 6.79
CA ARG A 81 1.02 -15.96 7.73
C ARG A 81 1.82 -15.11 8.70
N CYS A 82 1.57 -15.30 10.00
CA CYS A 82 2.32 -14.70 11.09
C CYS A 82 3.76 -15.23 11.17
N ARG A 83 4.65 -14.54 11.90
CA ARG A 83 6.04 -14.96 12.16
C ARG A 83 6.14 -16.30 12.88
N ASN A 84 5.13 -16.66 13.65
CA ASN A 84 5.04 -17.98 14.30
C ASN A 84 4.50 -19.08 13.36
N GLY A 85 4.34 -18.78 12.07
CA GLY A 85 3.85 -19.71 11.06
C GLY A 85 2.33 -19.89 11.04
N ILE A 86 1.58 -19.28 11.96
CA ILE A 86 0.11 -19.38 12.01
C ILE A 86 -0.50 -18.65 10.81
N HIS A 87 -1.35 -19.36 10.08
CA HIS A 87 -2.19 -18.77 9.05
C HIS A 87 -3.41 -18.09 9.65
N LYS A 88 -3.70 -16.89 9.17
CA LYS A 88 -4.90 -16.14 9.51
C LYS A 88 -5.66 -15.77 8.24
N ASN A 89 -6.96 -16.02 8.27
CA ASN A 89 -7.92 -15.53 7.30
C ASN A 89 -8.82 -14.52 7.99
N LYS A 90 -8.84 -13.28 7.52
CA LYS A 90 -9.64 -12.18 8.08
C LYS A 90 -10.44 -11.52 6.96
N LYS A 91 -11.61 -10.96 7.29
CA LYS A 91 -12.33 -10.06 6.39
C LYS A 91 -11.59 -8.72 6.35
N GLY A 92 -11.31 -8.20 5.17
CA GLY A 92 -10.92 -6.80 5.03
C GLY A 92 -12.18 -5.93 4.98
N LEU A 93 -12.00 -4.61 4.84
CA LEU A 93 -13.09 -3.63 4.74
C LEU A 93 -13.94 -3.85 3.48
N GLY A 94 -13.33 -4.35 2.40
CA GLY A 94 -14.02 -4.61 1.14
C GLY A 94 -14.48 -3.33 0.44
N LEU A 95 -13.62 -2.31 0.40
CA LEU A 95 -13.82 -1.16 -0.49
C LEU A 95 -13.63 -1.55 -1.96
N VAL A 96 -12.81 -2.57 -2.21
CA VAL A 96 -12.64 -3.23 -3.51
C VAL A 96 -12.80 -4.74 -3.30
N GLU A 97 -13.58 -5.40 -4.16
CA GLU A 97 -13.71 -6.85 -4.11
C GLU A 97 -12.41 -7.54 -4.52
N GLY A 98 -12.04 -8.60 -3.81
CA GLY A 98 -10.83 -9.36 -4.08
C GLY A 98 -10.14 -9.88 -2.82
N LYS A 99 -8.88 -10.27 -2.98
CA LYS A 99 -8.09 -10.89 -1.92
C LYS A 99 -6.70 -10.29 -1.82
N ALA A 100 -6.24 -10.04 -0.61
CA ALA A 100 -4.83 -9.79 -0.31
C ALA A 100 -4.23 -11.05 0.34
N ILE A 101 -3.09 -11.53 -0.16
CA ILE A 101 -2.40 -12.70 0.38
C ILE A 101 -0.97 -12.31 0.71
N GLY A 102 -0.48 -12.62 1.89
CA GLY A 102 0.95 -12.52 2.06
C GLY A 102 1.55 -13.16 3.31
N PRO A 103 2.80 -12.79 3.63
CA PRO A 103 3.64 -11.87 2.86
C PRO A 103 3.90 -12.35 1.41
N ALA A 104 4.00 -11.42 0.46
CA ALA A 104 4.23 -11.74 -0.97
C ALA A 104 5.50 -12.59 -1.14
N TYR A 105 6.55 -12.23 -0.41
CA TYR A 105 7.81 -12.97 -0.32
C TYR A 105 7.81 -14.02 0.80
N HIS A 106 6.73 -14.77 1.00
CA HIS A 106 6.63 -15.80 2.06
C HIS A 106 7.85 -16.74 2.15
N HIS A 107 8.44 -17.12 1.02
CA HIS A 107 9.64 -17.96 0.96
C HIS A 107 10.95 -17.30 1.46
N LYS A 108 10.95 -15.98 1.68
CA LYS A 108 12.12 -15.22 2.18
C LYS A 108 11.91 -14.67 3.58
N THR A 109 10.68 -14.62 4.08
CA THR A 109 10.33 -13.98 5.35
C THR A 109 10.23 -15.00 6.48
N ARG A 110 10.24 -14.52 7.73
CA ARG A 110 10.10 -15.37 8.93
C ARG A 110 8.79 -16.16 9.00
N ALA A 111 7.85 -15.87 8.11
CA ALA A 111 6.68 -16.71 7.91
C ALA A 111 7.05 -18.18 7.59
N HIS A 112 8.24 -18.43 7.04
CA HIS A 112 8.74 -19.78 6.70
C HIS A 112 10.01 -20.19 7.47
N GLY A 113 9.94 -20.19 8.80
CA GLY A 113 10.95 -20.82 9.67
C GLY A 113 11.71 -19.83 10.56
N GLU A 114 12.79 -20.30 11.20
CA GLU A 114 13.61 -19.53 12.14
C GLU A 114 14.59 -18.58 11.42
N LEU A 115 14.07 -17.73 10.54
CA LEU A 115 14.87 -16.72 9.84
C LEU A 115 15.11 -15.49 10.75
N PRO A 116 16.22 -14.74 10.57
CA PRO A 116 16.47 -13.50 11.30
C PRO A 116 15.41 -12.42 11.02
N ALA A 117 15.24 -11.46 11.93
CA ALA A 117 14.27 -10.37 11.76
C ALA A 117 14.48 -9.53 10.49
N THR A 118 15.71 -9.47 9.99
CA THR A 118 16.07 -8.77 8.75
C THR A 118 15.44 -9.37 7.50
N ASN A 119 15.00 -10.62 7.56
CA ASN A 119 14.35 -11.31 6.45
C ASN A 119 12.91 -10.86 6.21
N ASP A 120 12.31 -10.11 7.13
CA ASP A 120 11.02 -9.46 6.93
C ASP A 120 11.09 -8.31 5.92
N ILE A 121 12.29 -7.84 5.56
CA ILE A 121 12.51 -6.70 4.66
C ILE A 121 13.16 -7.19 3.36
N VAL A 122 12.47 -6.99 2.24
CA VAL A 122 12.94 -7.33 0.91
C VAL A 122 13.01 -6.06 0.07
N LEU A 123 14.11 -5.84 -0.67
CA LEU A 123 14.12 -4.82 -1.72
C LEU A 123 13.45 -5.40 -2.97
N ALA A 124 12.15 -5.17 -3.10
CA ALA A 124 11.30 -5.76 -4.13
C ALA A 124 11.68 -5.26 -5.53
N ARG A 125 11.56 -6.15 -6.53
CA ARG A 125 11.67 -5.80 -7.94
C ARG A 125 10.29 -5.62 -8.51
N LEU A 126 9.98 -4.43 -9.03
CA LEU A 126 8.62 -4.10 -9.43
C LEU A 126 8.60 -3.68 -10.91
N GLN A 127 7.68 -4.26 -11.67
CA GLN A 127 7.43 -3.96 -13.07
C GLN A 127 6.21 -3.05 -13.17
N ARG A 128 6.38 -1.92 -13.85
CA ARG A 128 5.29 -1.01 -14.19
C ARG A 128 4.50 -1.57 -15.37
N SER A 129 3.18 -1.40 -15.37
CA SER A 129 2.31 -1.89 -16.45
C SER A 129 2.48 -1.14 -17.78
N ASP A 130 3.00 0.09 -17.74
CA ASP A 130 3.32 0.89 -18.93
C ASP A 130 4.56 0.42 -19.69
N GLY A 131 5.17 -0.71 -19.28
CA GLY A 131 6.41 -1.21 -19.87
C GLY A 131 7.65 -0.39 -19.48
N GLY A 132 7.51 0.55 -18.54
CA GLY A 132 8.61 1.36 -18.02
C GLY A 132 9.69 0.54 -17.32
N SER A 133 10.76 1.24 -16.92
CA SER A 133 11.88 0.63 -16.21
C SER A 133 11.43 -0.04 -14.92
N LEU A 134 12.14 -1.11 -14.54
CA LEU A 134 11.94 -1.74 -13.25
C LEU A 134 12.21 -0.74 -12.12
N VAL A 135 11.31 -0.70 -11.14
CA VAL A 135 11.48 0.10 -9.93
C VAL A 135 11.82 -0.78 -8.73
N ARG A 136 12.29 -0.14 -7.66
CA ARG A 136 12.66 -0.78 -6.40
C ARG A 136 12.03 -0.04 -5.22
N ALA A 137 11.44 -0.80 -4.31
CA ALA A 137 10.92 -0.30 -3.04
C ALA A 137 11.09 -1.38 -1.97
N PHE A 138 11.03 -1.00 -0.70
CA PHE A 138 11.03 -1.98 0.37
C PHE A 138 9.67 -2.66 0.46
N ASP A 139 9.67 -3.99 0.49
CA ASP A 139 8.55 -4.81 0.90
C ASP A 139 8.84 -5.29 2.32
N ILE A 140 7.99 -4.89 3.27
CA ILE A 140 8.13 -5.26 4.68
C ILE A 140 6.93 -6.13 5.04
N ASN A 141 6.98 -7.39 4.59
CA ASN A 141 5.85 -8.34 4.68
C ASN A 141 4.57 -7.84 3.98
N GLY A 142 4.69 -7.12 2.87
CA GLY A 142 3.55 -6.62 2.09
C GLY A 142 2.73 -7.74 1.44
N PRO A 143 1.45 -7.50 1.08
CA PRO A 143 0.61 -8.47 0.38
C PRO A 143 0.92 -8.61 -1.11
N ALA A 144 0.78 -9.81 -1.66
CA ALA A 144 0.34 -9.96 -3.05
C ALA A 144 -1.15 -9.58 -3.14
N LEU A 145 -1.50 -8.68 -4.06
CA LEU A 145 -2.86 -8.17 -4.24
C LEU A 145 -3.56 -8.93 -5.38
N TYR A 146 -4.84 -9.22 -5.20
CA TYR A 146 -5.69 -9.89 -6.18
C TYR A 146 -7.07 -9.20 -6.19
N PRO A 147 -7.15 -7.93 -6.65
CA PRO A 147 -8.45 -7.31 -6.88
C PRO A 147 -9.20 -8.11 -7.94
N GLU A 148 -10.52 -8.23 -7.80
CA GLU A 148 -11.37 -8.86 -8.80
C GLU A 148 -11.31 -8.08 -10.12
N GLY A 149 -11.38 -8.80 -11.24
CA GLY A 149 -11.34 -8.19 -12.56
C GLY A 149 -12.59 -7.34 -12.78
N HIS A 150 -12.43 -6.02 -12.71
CA HIS A 150 -13.45 -5.02 -13.01
C HIS A 150 -12.90 -4.01 -14.01
N GLU A 151 -13.76 -3.43 -14.84
CA GLU A 151 -13.34 -2.39 -15.81
C GLU A 151 -12.77 -1.14 -15.13
N ASP A 152 -13.24 -0.85 -13.92
CA ASP A 152 -12.75 0.24 -13.07
C ASP A 152 -11.42 -0.06 -12.37
N THR A 153 -10.96 -1.32 -12.39
CA THR A 153 -9.71 -1.73 -11.74
C THR A 153 -8.56 -1.71 -12.73
N GLN A 154 -7.56 -0.86 -12.48
CA GLN A 154 -6.32 -0.82 -13.25
C GLN A 154 -5.14 -1.29 -12.41
N VAL A 155 -4.45 -2.33 -12.87
CA VAL A 155 -3.16 -2.74 -12.30
C VAL A 155 -2.05 -1.89 -12.92
N PHE A 156 -1.29 -1.16 -12.10
CA PHE A 156 -0.16 -0.35 -12.57
C PHE A 156 1.20 -0.90 -12.13
N LEU A 157 1.23 -1.88 -11.22
CA LEU A 157 2.47 -2.42 -10.66
C LEU A 157 2.37 -3.91 -10.33
N ARG A 158 3.38 -4.68 -10.69
CA ARG A 158 3.50 -6.12 -10.39
C ARG A 158 4.88 -6.45 -9.83
N TYR A 159 4.95 -7.49 -9.00
CA TYR A 159 6.23 -8.06 -8.60
C TYR A 159 6.90 -8.74 -9.80
N ALA A 160 8.12 -8.33 -10.14
CA ALA A 160 8.86 -8.82 -11.30
C ALA A 160 9.73 -10.05 -10.97
N ASP A 161 9.94 -10.34 -9.70
CA ASP A 161 10.81 -11.42 -9.21
C ASP A 161 10.06 -12.49 -8.41
N ILE A 162 8.73 -12.50 -8.51
CA ILE A 162 7.86 -13.56 -8.01
C ILE A 162 7.25 -14.25 -9.24
N ALA A 163 7.34 -15.58 -9.33
CA ALA A 163 7.04 -16.35 -10.54
C ALA A 163 5.63 -16.08 -11.12
N SER A 164 4.63 -15.88 -10.27
CA SER A 164 3.24 -15.59 -10.69
C SER A 164 2.98 -14.12 -11.04
N HIS A 165 3.99 -13.25 -10.93
CA HIS A 165 3.89 -11.81 -11.14
C HIS A 165 2.66 -11.16 -10.48
N PRO A 166 2.44 -11.41 -9.17
CA PRO A 166 1.25 -10.90 -8.48
C PRO A 166 1.21 -9.37 -8.49
N VAL A 167 0.01 -8.83 -8.29
CA VAL A 167 -0.19 -7.37 -8.25
C VAL A 167 0.49 -6.81 -7.01
N ALA A 168 1.28 -5.77 -7.20
CA ALA A 168 1.90 -4.97 -6.14
C ALA A 168 1.21 -3.61 -5.98
N GLY A 169 0.50 -3.15 -7.00
CA GLY A 169 -0.21 -1.88 -6.98
C GLY A 169 -1.34 -1.82 -8.00
N PHE A 170 -2.49 -1.32 -7.55
CA PHE A 170 -3.68 -1.13 -8.38
C PHE A 170 -4.41 0.16 -8.01
N THR A 171 -5.20 0.66 -8.95
CA THR A 171 -6.24 1.66 -8.71
C THR A 171 -7.61 1.06 -9.01
N HIS A 172 -8.64 1.56 -8.34
CA HIS A 172 -10.04 1.25 -8.59
C HIS A 172 -10.84 2.55 -8.56
N SER A 173 -11.45 2.90 -9.69
CA SER A 173 -12.31 4.08 -9.78
C SER A 173 -13.67 3.78 -9.13
N LEU A 174 -14.20 4.73 -8.38
CA LEU A 174 -15.53 4.62 -7.77
C LEU A 174 -16.18 6.01 -7.73
N GLY A 175 -17.24 6.21 -8.52
CA GLY A 175 -17.81 7.53 -8.75
C GLY A 175 -16.76 8.52 -9.25
N GLN A 176 -16.59 9.63 -8.54
CA GLN A 176 -15.60 10.67 -8.87
C GLN A 176 -14.23 10.44 -8.20
N GLY A 177 -14.14 9.52 -7.24
CA GLY A 177 -12.93 9.28 -6.46
C GLY A 177 -12.09 8.11 -6.96
N LEU A 178 -11.11 7.74 -6.14
CA LEU A 178 -10.12 6.72 -6.48
C LEU A 178 -9.68 5.96 -5.24
N LEU A 179 -9.67 4.64 -5.32
CA LEU A 179 -9.02 3.77 -4.36
C LEU A 179 -7.69 3.33 -4.94
N MET A 180 -6.59 3.48 -4.20
CA MET A 180 -5.25 3.07 -4.62
C MET A 180 -4.63 2.17 -3.55
N GLY A 181 -4.38 0.90 -3.90
CA GLY A 181 -3.69 -0.05 -3.03
C GLY A 181 -2.25 -0.25 -3.49
N VAL A 182 -1.28 -0.10 -2.59
CA VAL A 182 0.14 -0.33 -2.84
C VAL A 182 0.67 -1.28 -1.77
N SER A 183 1.29 -2.38 -2.19
CA SER A 183 1.77 -3.40 -1.25
C SER A 183 3.09 -3.02 -0.56
N VAL A 184 3.96 -2.34 -1.31
CA VAL A 184 5.30 -1.98 -0.89
C VAL A 184 5.34 -0.61 -0.20
N HIS A 185 6.49 -0.30 0.38
CA HIS A 185 6.80 0.93 1.09
C HIS A 185 7.80 1.80 0.32
N PRO A 186 7.35 2.55 -0.70
CA PRO A 186 8.23 3.44 -1.44
C PRO A 186 8.59 4.70 -0.63
N GLU A 187 7.80 5.05 0.38
CA GLU A 187 8.04 6.15 1.30
C GLU A 187 9.31 5.92 2.13
N ILE A 188 9.55 4.69 2.59
CA ILE A 188 10.71 4.32 3.43
C ILE A 188 12.02 4.53 2.66
N ALA A 189 12.80 5.52 3.10
CA ALA A 189 14.12 5.79 2.54
C ALA A 189 15.15 4.76 3.06
N PRO A 190 16.19 4.41 2.29
CA PRO A 190 17.25 3.51 2.76
C PRO A 190 17.81 3.92 4.13
N ALA A 191 18.03 5.22 4.35
CA ALA A 191 18.58 5.76 5.59
C ALA A 191 17.75 5.44 6.85
N THR A 192 16.47 5.06 6.72
CA THR A 192 15.60 4.77 7.87
C THR A 192 15.64 3.31 8.33
N ILE A 193 16.21 2.39 7.55
CA ILE A 193 16.24 0.96 7.88
C ILE A 193 17.33 0.60 8.91
N GLY A 194 18.15 1.58 9.30
CA GLY A 194 19.19 1.41 10.33
C GLY A 194 20.44 0.71 9.80
N ALA A 195 21.55 0.86 10.52
CA ALA A 195 22.88 0.43 10.10
C ALA A 195 23.35 -0.89 10.74
N SER A 196 22.44 -1.71 11.28
CA SER A 196 22.85 -3.00 11.86
C SER A 196 23.58 -3.84 10.79
N PRO A 197 24.61 -4.62 11.15
CA PRO A 197 25.44 -5.34 10.17
C PRO A 197 24.66 -6.14 9.11
N PRO A 198 23.60 -6.91 9.44
CA PRO A 198 22.82 -7.62 8.42
C PRO A 198 21.96 -6.71 7.54
N LEU A 199 21.54 -5.54 8.03
CA LEU A 199 20.78 -4.55 7.24
C LEU A 199 21.69 -3.64 6.41
N ARG A 200 22.98 -3.53 6.72
CA ARG A 200 23.92 -2.68 6.00
C ARG A 200 24.03 -3.02 4.52
N LEU A 201 24.12 -4.31 4.17
CA LEU A 201 24.18 -4.73 2.76
C LEU A 201 22.88 -4.39 2.01
N LEU A 202 21.74 -4.55 2.68
CA LEU A 202 20.44 -4.17 2.13
C LEU A 202 20.33 -2.65 1.94
N PHE A 203 20.81 -1.88 2.92
CA PHE A 203 20.93 -0.43 2.85
C PHE A 203 21.78 0.01 1.67
N GLU A 204 23.00 -0.51 1.54
CA GLU A 204 23.91 -0.15 0.43
C GLU A 204 23.29 -0.50 -0.93
N LYS A 205 22.59 -1.63 -1.02
CA LYS A 205 21.86 -2.01 -2.23
C LYS A 205 20.70 -1.07 -2.52
N ALA A 206 19.89 -0.72 -1.52
CA ALA A 206 18.75 0.18 -1.68
C ALA A 206 19.20 1.61 -2.02
N HIS A 207 20.29 2.08 -1.42
CA HIS A 207 20.88 3.39 -1.68
C HIS A 207 21.29 3.54 -3.16
N ARG A 208 21.85 2.49 -3.78
CA ARG A 208 22.14 2.48 -5.23
C ARG A 208 20.89 2.62 -6.12
N HIS A 209 19.70 2.38 -5.56
CA HIS A 209 18.42 2.47 -6.26
C HIS A 209 17.56 3.65 -5.78
N GLU A 210 18.13 4.60 -5.04
CA GLU A 210 17.38 5.72 -4.47
C GLU A 210 16.66 6.56 -5.52
N ALA A 211 17.33 6.85 -6.65
CA ALA A 211 16.71 7.58 -7.76
C ALA A 211 15.47 6.84 -8.33
N SER A 212 15.54 5.51 -8.40
CA SER A 212 14.41 4.67 -8.86
C SER A 212 13.26 4.65 -7.86
N ARG A 213 13.55 4.64 -6.55
CA ARG A 213 12.53 4.76 -5.49
C ARG A 213 11.82 6.12 -5.56
N LEU A 214 12.59 7.20 -5.73
CA LEU A 214 12.05 8.55 -5.85
C LEU A 214 11.19 8.73 -7.12
N ASP A 215 11.62 8.17 -8.25
CA ASP A 215 10.81 8.14 -9.48
C ASP A 215 9.49 7.37 -9.29
N PHE A 216 9.55 6.23 -8.59
CA PHE A 216 8.33 5.47 -8.27
C PHE A 216 7.39 6.28 -7.36
N LEU A 217 7.92 6.91 -6.33
CA LEU A 217 7.15 7.82 -5.46
C LEU A 217 6.51 8.98 -6.23
N ALA A 218 7.25 9.61 -7.15
CA ALA A 218 6.72 10.66 -8.01
C ALA A 218 5.61 10.13 -8.94
N SER A 219 5.74 8.90 -9.42
CA SER A 219 4.72 8.25 -10.25
C SER A 219 3.42 7.98 -9.48
N LEU A 220 3.50 7.52 -8.23
CA LEU A 220 2.32 7.35 -7.36
C LEU A 220 1.60 8.67 -7.11
N ARG A 221 2.36 9.72 -6.81
CA ARG A 221 1.83 11.09 -6.70
C ARG A 221 1.15 11.52 -7.99
N GLN A 222 1.75 11.24 -9.15
CA GLN A 222 1.19 11.65 -10.43
C GLN A 222 -0.14 10.95 -10.75
N ILE A 223 -0.33 9.70 -10.33
CA ILE A 223 -1.63 9.01 -10.41
C ILE A 223 -2.71 9.82 -9.69
N VAL A 224 -2.44 10.22 -8.43
CA VAL A 224 -3.39 11.01 -7.62
C VAL A 224 -3.64 12.38 -8.23
N VAL A 225 -2.59 13.11 -8.63
CA VAL A 225 -2.71 14.45 -9.22
C VAL A 225 -3.50 14.41 -10.54
N ASN A 226 -3.21 13.44 -11.40
CA ASN A 226 -3.93 13.27 -12.67
C ASN A 226 -5.41 12.94 -12.45
N HIS A 227 -5.73 12.17 -11.40
CA HIS A 227 -7.11 11.87 -11.04
C HIS A 227 -7.85 13.12 -10.57
N LEU A 228 -7.29 13.82 -9.58
CA LEU A 228 -7.91 15.03 -9.02
C LEU A 228 -8.12 16.13 -10.07
N ALA A 229 -7.23 16.27 -11.05
CA ALA A 229 -7.39 17.23 -12.14
C ALA A 229 -8.57 16.95 -13.09
N ARG A 230 -9.19 15.76 -13.02
CA ARG A 230 -10.37 15.38 -13.83
C ARG A 230 -11.69 15.59 -13.12
N ILE A 231 -11.66 15.84 -11.80
CA ILE A 231 -12.88 16.07 -11.01
C ILE A 231 -13.37 17.50 -11.31
N PRO A 232 -14.63 17.69 -11.75
CA PRO A 232 -15.19 19.02 -11.98
C PRO A 232 -15.17 19.86 -10.69
N SER A 233 -14.75 21.12 -10.80
CA SER A 233 -14.78 22.11 -9.71
C SER A 233 -16.19 22.59 -9.36
#